data_AF-A0A6J0JEX8-F1
#
_entry.id   AF-A0A6J0JEX8-F1
#
_cell.length_a   1.000
_cell.length_b   1.000
_cell.length_c   1.000
_cell.angle_alpha   90.00
_cell.angle_beta   90.00
_cell.angle_gamma   90.00
#
_symmetry.space_group_name_H-M   'P 1'
#
loop_
_entity.id
_entity.type
_entity.pdbx_description
1 polymer ?
#
loop_
_entity_poly.entity_id
_entity_poly.type
_entity_poly.pdbx_seq_one_letter_code
_entity_poly.pdbx_strand_id
1 'polypeptide(L)'
;MGYIGAHGVAALHRYKYSGVDHSYLAKYLLNPFWTRFVKVFPLWMPPNMITLMGFMFLVTSSLLGYIYSPQLDSPPPRWVHFAHGLLLFLYQTFDAVDGKQARRTNSSSPLGELFDHGCDALACAFEAMAFGSTAMCGRDTFWFWVISAIPFYGATWEHYFTNTLILPVINGPTEGLALIYVSHFFTALVGAEWWAQQLGESIPLFSWVPFVNAIQTSRAVLYMMIAFAVIPTVAFNVSNVYKVVQSRKGSMVLALAMLYPFVVLLGGVLIWDYLSPINLIATYPHLVVLGTGLAFGFLVGRMILAHLCDEPKGLKTNMCLSLVYLPFALANALTARLNAGVPLVDELWVLLGYCIFTVSLYLHFATSVIHEITAALGIYCFRITKKLEKKP
;
A
#
# COMPACT_ATOMS: atom_id res chain seq x y z
N MET A 1 -27.23 -2.40 1.40
CA MET A 1 -26.97 -3.52 0.48
C MET A 1 -25.59 -4.07 0.81
N GLY A 2 -25.43 -5.40 0.83
CA GLY A 2 -24.12 -6.02 1.06
C GLY A 2 -23.15 -5.79 -0.09
N TYR A 3 -21.87 -6.03 0.16
CA TYR A 3 -20.81 -5.89 -0.83
C TYR A 3 -20.74 -7.07 -1.81
N ILE A 4 -21.25 -8.24 -1.42
CA ILE A 4 -21.16 -9.50 -2.15
C ILE A 4 -22.57 -9.99 -2.51
N GLY A 5 -22.86 -10.06 -3.81
CA GLY A 5 -24.10 -10.64 -4.32
C GLY A 5 -24.06 -12.17 -4.41
N ALA A 6 -25.18 -12.80 -4.77
CA ALA A 6 -25.30 -14.26 -4.88
C ALA A 6 -24.28 -14.89 -5.83
N HIS A 7 -23.97 -14.24 -6.96
CA HIS A 7 -22.90 -14.67 -7.88
C HIS A 7 -21.53 -14.65 -7.20
N GLY A 8 -21.22 -13.59 -6.45
CA GLY A 8 -19.96 -13.45 -5.72
C GLY A 8 -19.79 -14.53 -4.66
N VAL A 9 -20.84 -14.88 -3.93
CA VAL A 9 -20.83 -16.01 -2.99
C VAL A 9 -20.47 -17.32 -3.69
N ALA A 10 -21.09 -17.60 -4.84
CA ALA A 10 -20.79 -18.80 -5.62
C ALA A 10 -19.35 -18.79 -6.18
N ALA A 11 -18.82 -17.63 -6.56
CA ALA A 11 -17.45 -17.46 -7.02
C ALA A 11 -16.44 -17.73 -5.89
N LEU A 12 -16.68 -17.23 -4.67
CA LEU A 12 -15.82 -17.46 -3.51
C LEU A 12 -15.60 -18.95 -3.22
N HIS A 13 -16.63 -19.78 -3.36
CA HIS A 13 -16.50 -21.23 -3.17
C HIS A 13 -15.65 -21.92 -4.24
N ARG A 14 -15.56 -21.35 -5.45
CA ARG A 14 -14.76 -21.88 -6.56
C ARG A 14 -13.35 -21.29 -6.60
N TYR A 15 -13.13 -20.20 -5.88
CA TYR A 15 -11.90 -19.45 -5.93
C TYR A 15 -10.69 -20.29 -5.49
N LYS A 16 -9.61 -20.19 -6.26
CA LYS A 16 -8.31 -20.77 -5.94
C LYS A 16 -7.24 -19.74 -6.21
N TYR A 17 -6.47 -19.42 -5.18
CA TYR A 17 -5.35 -18.51 -5.29
C TYR A 17 -4.33 -19.01 -6.32
N SER A 18 -3.84 -18.08 -7.16
CA SER A 18 -2.76 -18.30 -8.11
C SER A 18 -1.75 -17.17 -7.98
N GLY A 19 -0.54 -17.50 -7.56
CA GLY A 19 0.56 -16.54 -7.44
C GLY A 19 1.86 -17.20 -7.88
N VAL A 20 2.67 -16.47 -8.61
CA VAL A 20 3.99 -16.91 -9.07
C VAL A 20 5.02 -15.89 -8.63
N ASP A 21 5.97 -16.34 -7.81
CA ASP A 21 7.07 -15.51 -7.32
C ASP A 21 8.38 -15.88 -8.00
N HIS A 22 8.89 -14.95 -8.81
CA HIS A 22 10.16 -15.11 -9.52
C HIS A 22 11.34 -14.43 -8.81
N SER A 23 11.13 -13.78 -7.66
CA SER A 23 12.15 -13.02 -6.93
C SER A 23 13.34 -13.89 -6.54
N TYR A 24 14.55 -13.45 -6.90
CA TYR A 24 15.77 -14.13 -6.48
C TYR A 24 16.05 -13.94 -4.99
N LEU A 25 15.78 -12.74 -4.45
CA LEU A 25 15.96 -12.46 -3.03
C LEU A 25 15.03 -13.33 -2.19
N ALA A 26 13.75 -13.42 -2.58
CA ALA A 26 12.79 -14.30 -1.94
C ALA A 26 13.25 -15.75 -2.04
N LYS A 27 13.55 -16.25 -3.25
CA LYS A 27 13.85 -17.67 -3.48
C LYS A 27 15.09 -18.15 -2.73
N TYR A 28 16.20 -17.43 -2.81
CA TYR A 28 17.50 -17.93 -2.33
C TYR A 28 17.87 -17.50 -0.92
N LEU A 29 17.37 -16.36 -0.44
CA LEU A 29 17.74 -15.84 0.88
C LEU A 29 16.59 -15.94 1.89
N LEU A 30 15.44 -15.34 1.57
CA LEU A 30 14.40 -15.11 2.57
C LEU A 30 13.45 -16.31 2.75
N ASN A 31 13.11 -17.04 1.67
CA ASN A 31 12.26 -18.23 1.77
C ASN A 31 12.84 -19.33 2.68
N PRO A 32 14.14 -19.66 2.63
CA PRO A 32 14.77 -20.58 3.58
C PRO A 32 14.60 -20.12 5.03
N PHE A 33 14.75 -18.82 5.29
CA PHE A 33 14.52 -18.22 6.61
C PHE A 33 13.05 -18.32 7.03
N TRP A 34 12.11 -17.83 6.21
CA TRP A 34 10.67 -17.86 6.50
C TRP A 34 10.11 -19.27 6.68
N THR A 35 10.63 -20.26 5.95
CA THR A 35 10.25 -21.68 6.10
C THR A 35 10.68 -22.28 7.45
N ARG A 36 11.73 -21.74 8.07
CA ARG A 36 12.10 -22.09 9.44
C ARG A 36 11.28 -21.27 10.43
N PHE A 37 11.11 -19.97 10.16
CA PHE A 37 10.44 -19.02 11.04
C PHE A 37 8.95 -19.37 11.26
N VAL A 38 8.25 -19.88 10.25
CA VAL A 38 6.84 -20.32 10.40
C VAL A 38 6.63 -21.30 11.56
N LYS A 39 7.65 -22.07 11.93
CA LYS A 39 7.56 -23.04 13.04
C LYS A 39 7.47 -22.39 14.43
N VAL A 40 7.83 -21.11 14.55
CA VAL A 40 7.66 -20.31 15.78
C VAL A 40 6.18 -20.15 16.10
N PHE A 41 5.33 -20.05 15.07
CA PHE A 41 3.89 -19.90 15.26
C PHE A 41 3.24 -21.26 15.59
N PRO A 42 2.42 -21.32 16.65
CA PRO A 42 1.74 -22.55 17.01
C PRO A 42 0.63 -22.89 16.01
N LEU A 43 0.28 -24.18 15.88
CA LEU A 43 -0.70 -24.65 14.89
C LEU A 43 -2.13 -24.13 15.12
N TRP A 44 -2.45 -23.62 16.31
CA TRP A 44 -3.75 -23.02 16.60
C TRP A 44 -3.86 -21.57 16.12
N MET A 45 -2.73 -20.92 15.81
CA MET A 45 -2.71 -19.52 15.42
C MET A 45 -3.13 -19.36 13.94
N PRO A 46 -4.24 -18.67 13.67
CA PRO A 46 -4.73 -18.45 12.31
C PRO A 46 -3.81 -17.50 11.53
N PRO A 47 -3.64 -17.71 10.21
CA PRO A 47 -2.83 -16.84 9.33
C PRO A 47 -3.18 -15.35 9.44
N ASN A 48 -4.46 -14.99 9.37
CA ASN A 48 -4.90 -13.60 9.41
C ASN A 48 -4.50 -12.86 10.71
N MET A 49 -4.27 -13.59 11.81
CA MET A 49 -3.76 -12.98 13.04
C MET A 49 -2.26 -12.68 12.93
N ILE A 50 -1.50 -13.50 12.22
CA ILE A 50 -0.10 -13.22 11.89
C ILE A 50 -0.04 -11.97 11.00
N THR A 51 -0.85 -11.89 9.95
CA THR A 51 -0.97 -10.70 9.09
C THR A 51 -1.26 -9.45 9.91
N LEU A 52 -2.27 -9.50 10.79
CA LEU A 52 -2.66 -8.36 11.62
C LEU A 52 -1.52 -7.93 12.57
N MET A 53 -0.82 -8.88 13.20
CA MET A 53 0.34 -8.59 14.04
C MET A 53 1.47 -7.93 13.24
N GLY A 54 1.72 -8.43 12.02
CA GLY A 54 2.67 -7.83 11.09
C GLY A 54 2.30 -6.38 10.78
N PHE A 55 1.05 -6.14 10.42
CA PHE A 55 0.53 -4.80 10.12
C PHE A 55 0.67 -3.83 11.31
N MET A 56 0.48 -4.29 12.55
CA MET A 56 0.67 -3.45 13.74
C MET A 56 2.12 -2.97 13.92
N PHE A 57 3.12 -3.65 13.36
CA PHE A 57 4.48 -3.14 13.34
C PHE A 57 4.61 -1.87 12.48
N LEU A 58 3.91 -1.81 11.34
CA LEU A 58 3.88 -0.63 10.48
C LEU A 58 3.14 0.54 11.13
N VAL A 59 2.01 0.26 11.79
CA VAL A 59 1.28 1.28 12.57
C VAL A 59 2.18 1.86 13.67
N THR A 60 2.88 1.01 14.41
CA THR A 60 3.84 1.44 15.44
C THR A 60 4.98 2.26 14.84
N SER A 61 5.54 1.81 13.71
CA SER A 61 6.60 2.49 12.98
C SER A 61 6.18 3.91 12.57
N SER A 62 5.02 4.04 11.91
CA SER A 62 4.47 5.34 11.52
C SER A 62 4.19 6.24 12.72
N LEU A 63 3.67 5.70 13.83
CA LEU A 63 3.43 6.48 15.05
C LEU A 63 4.73 7.03 15.64
N LEU A 64 5.82 6.25 15.63
CA LEU A 64 7.14 6.76 16.03
C LEU A 64 7.56 7.93 15.11
N GLY A 65 7.34 7.81 13.81
CA GLY A 65 7.59 8.89 12.86
C GLY A 65 6.79 10.15 13.20
N TYR A 66 5.50 10.01 13.52
CA TYR A 66 4.66 11.14 13.94
C TYR A 66 5.13 11.80 15.23
N ILE A 67 5.56 11.01 16.23
CA ILE A 67 5.99 11.53 17.54
C ILE A 67 7.33 12.27 17.43
N TYR A 68 8.30 11.71 16.68
CA TYR A 68 9.67 12.23 16.62
C TYR A 68 9.96 13.14 15.42
N SER A 69 9.14 13.10 14.38
CA SER A 69 9.24 13.96 13.18
C SER A 69 7.83 14.34 12.67
N PRO A 70 7.10 15.24 13.35
CA PRO A 70 5.69 15.52 13.05
C PRO A 70 5.45 16.14 11.66
N GLN A 71 6.45 16.80 11.08
CA GLN A 71 6.42 17.34 9.72
C GLN A 71 7.30 16.54 8.74
N LEU A 72 7.92 15.44 9.20
CA LEU A 72 8.80 14.57 8.41
C LEU A 72 10.05 15.28 7.82
N ASP A 73 10.39 16.47 8.30
CA ASP A 73 11.44 17.35 7.81
C ASP A 73 12.53 17.65 8.85
N SER A 74 12.43 17.02 10.03
CA SER A 74 13.38 17.12 11.12
C SER A 74 13.96 15.74 11.46
N PRO A 75 15.25 15.68 11.90
CA PRO A 75 15.92 14.42 12.12
C PRO A 75 15.43 13.79 13.43
N PRO A 76 14.79 12.60 13.40
CA PRO A 76 14.42 11.93 14.63
C PRO A 76 15.67 11.32 15.30
N PRO A 77 15.61 10.94 16.59
CA PRO A 77 16.69 10.23 17.24
C PRO A 77 17.07 8.95 16.49
N ARG A 78 18.37 8.64 16.44
CA ARG A 78 18.89 7.56 15.58
C ARG A 78 18.31 6.17 15.84
N TRP A 79 17.88 5.90 17.08
CA TRP A 79 17.22 4.64 17.43
C TRP A 79 15.86 4.50 16.75
N VAL A 80 15.19 5.60 16.38
CA VAL A 80 13.91 5.59 15.66
C VAL A 80 14.09 5.01 14.27
N HIS A 81 15.16 5.37 13.54
CA HIS A 81 15.49 4.74 12.26
C HIS A 81 15.77 3.24 12.41
N PHE A 82 16.49 2.84 13.46
CA PHE A 82 16.70 1.42 13.74
C PHE A 82 15.38 0.70 14.02
N ALA A 83 14.48 1.32 14.78
CA ALA A 83 13.15 0.79 15.05
C ALA A 83 12.32 0.67 13.76
N HIS A 84 12.31 1.67 12.88
CA HIS A 84 11.65 1.59 11.58
C HIS A 84 12.15 0.39 10.76
N GLY A 85 13.47 0.20 10.66
CA GLY A 85 14.07 -0.93 9.94
C GLY A 85 13.69 -2.28 10.54
N LEU A 86 13.73 -2.42 11.87
CA LEU A 86 13.37 -3.66 12.55
C LEU A 86 11.88 -3.98 12.39
N LEU A 87 11.00 -2.99 12.57
CA LEU A 87 9.55 -3.16 12.45
C LEU A 87 9.15 -3.53 11.02
N LEU A 88 9.76 -2.91 10.00
CA LEU A 88 9.52 -3.26 8.61
C LEU A 88 10.02 -4.67 8.25
N PHE A 89 11.20 -5.05 8.74
CA PHE A 89 11.72 -6.41 8.58
C PHE A 89 10.79 -7.46 9.22
N LEU A 90 10.26 -7.16 10.41
CA LEU A 90 9.29 -8.02 11.09
C LEU A 90 7.96 -8.08 10.32
N TYR A 91 7.46 -6.96 9.80
CA TYR A 91 6.27 -6.94 8.93
C TYR A 91 6.47 -7.85 7.72
N GLN A 92 7.55 -7.67 6.94
CA GLN A 92 7.85 -8.50 5.77
C GLN A 92 7.93 -9.99 6.15
N THR A 93 8.50 -10.29 7.32
CA THR A 93 8.60 -11.67 7.81
C THR A 93 7.23 -12.25 8.15
N PHE A 94 6.34 -11.48 8.77
CA PHE A 94 5.02 -11.95 9.18
C PHE A 94 4.10 -12.13 7.99
N ASP A 95 4.11 -11.17 7.06
CA ASP A 95 3.49 -11.22 5.74
C ASP A 95 3.85 -12.53 5.00
N ALA A 96 5.13 -12.75 4.71
CA ALA A 96 5.56 -13.94 3.98
C ALA A 96 5.28 -15.28 4.72
N VAL A 97 5.12 -15.24 6.04
CA VAL A 97 4.90 -16.42 6.88
C VAL A 97 3.42 -16.76 7.01
N ASP A 98 2.50 -15.83 6.86
CA ASP A 98 1.06 -16.11 7.01
C ASP A 98 0.56 -17.13 5.97
N GLY A 99 1.02 -17.06 4.72
CA GLY A 99 0.64 -17.97 3.66
C GLY A 99 1.31 -19.33 3.84
N LYS A 100 2.52 -19.34 4.43
CA LYS A 100 3.18 -20.60 4.83
C LYS A 100 2.43 -21.26 5.97
N GLN A 101 1.95 -20.47 6.94
CA GLN A 101 1.10 -20.96 8.02
C GLN A 101 -0.22 -21.48 7.46
N ALA A 102 -0.88 -20.76 6.54
CA ALA A 102 -2.13 -21.16 5.91
C ALA A 102 -2.03 -22.52 5.21
N ARG A 103 -0.91 -22.78 4.51
CA ARG A 103 -0.61 -24.09 3.91
C ARG A 103 -0.36 -25.15 4.98
N ARG A 104 0.41 -24.83 6.02
CA ARG A 104 0.73 -25.75 7.14
C ARG A 104 -0.51 -26.17 7.93
N THR A 105 -1.50 -25.29 8.08
CA THR A 105 -2.76 -25.54 8.80
C THR A 105 -3.93 -25.91 7.88
N ASN A 106 -3.70 -26.02 6.57
CA ASN A 106 -4.74 -26.28 5.56
C ASN A 106 -5.94 -25.30 5.66
N SER A 107 -5.64 -24.02 5.91
CA SER A 107 -6.61 -22.95 6.15
C SER A 107 -6.51 -21.79 5.15
N SER A 108 -5.91 -22.01 3.98
CA SER A 108 -5.93 -21.06 2.87
C SER A 108 -7.37 -20.77 2.42
N SER A 109 -7.69 -19.50 2.21
CA SER A 109 -9.04 -19.05 1.82
C SER A 109 -9.00 -17.71 1.07
N PRO A 110 -10.05 -17.36 0.30
CA PRO A 110 -10.19 -16.04 -0.30
C PRO A 110 -10.17 -14.90 0.73
N LEU A 111 -10.67 -15.16 1.94
CA LEU A 111 -10.62 -14.21 3.05
C LEU A 111 -9.17 -13.89 3.45
N GLY A 112 -8.32 -14.91 3.53
CA GLY A 112 -6.92 -14.73 3.88
C GLY A 112 -6.20 -13.82 2.89
N GLU A 113 -6.40 -14.07 1.59
CA GLU A 113 -5.83 -13.24 0.53
C GLU A 113 -6.36 -11.80 0.56
N LEU A 114 -7.67 -11.60 0.74
CA LEU A 114 -8.23 -10.25 0.86
C LEU A 114 -7.64 -9.50 2.05
N PHE A 115 -7.47 -10.20 3.17
CA PHE A 115 -6.97 -9.63 4.42
C PHE A 115 -5.50 -9.24 4.30
N ASP A 116 -4.69 -10.14 3.73
CA ASP A 116 -3.25 -9.98 3.47
C ASP A 116 -2.97 -8.79 2.54
N HIS A 117 -3.42 -8.89 1.29
CA HIS A 117 -3.23 -7.82 0.30
C HIS A 117 -3.94 -6.51 0.70
N GLY A 118 -5.00 -6.59 1.52
CA GLY A 118 -5.66 -5.42 2.09
C GLY A 118 -4.79 -4.68 3.11
N CYS A 119 -4.01 -5.40 3.90
CA CYS A 119 -2.99 -4.84 4.80
C CYS A 119 -1.82 -4.25 4.00
N ASP A 120 -1.36 -4.93 2.94
CA ASP A 120 -0.29 -4.45 2.06
C ASP A 120 -0.64 -3.13 1.36
N ALA A 121 -1.90 -2.98 0.97
CA ALA A 121 -2.38 -1.72 0.40
C ALA A 121 -2.22 -0.55 1.37
N LEU A 122 -2.51 -0.77 2.65
CA LEU A 122 -2.31 0.23 3.70
C LEU A 122 -0.83 0.40 4.05
N ALA A 123 -0.03 -0.66 3.98
CA ALA A 123 1.41 -0.64 4.23
C ALA A 123 2.12 0.42 3.38
N CYS A 124 1.68 0.62 2.14
CA CYS A 124 2.18 1.70 1.27
C CYS A 124 2.18 3.08 1.96
N ALA A 125 1.13 3.41 2.73
CA ALA A 125 1.00 4.71 3.40
C ALA A 125 1.76 4.76 4.73
N PHE A 126 1.62 3.72 5.56
CA PHE A 126 2.31 3.65 6.84
C PHE A 126 3.83 3.62 6.67
N GLU A 127 4.32 2.87 5.68
CA GLU A 127 5.74 2.80 5.40
C GLU A 127 6.25 4.07 4.73
N ALA A 128 5.45 4.73 3.86
CA ALA A 128 5.85 6.03 3.33
C ALA A 128 6.07 7.05 4.45
N MET A 129 5.21 7.11 5.47
CA MET A 129 5.41 7.99 6.62
C MET A 129 6.68 7.64 7.43
N ALA A 130 6.94 6.36 7.67
CA ALA A 130 8.16 5.91 8.35
C ALA A 130 9.42 6.24 7.54
N PHE A 131 9.40 5.99 6.22
CA PHE A 131 10.50 6.35 5.33
C PHE A 131 10.68 7.87 5.20
N GLY A 132 9.60 8.64 5.15
CA GLY A 132 9.65 10.09 5.16
C GLY A 132 10.37 10.66 6.38
N SER A 133 10.13 10.05 7.55
CA SER A 133 10.81 10.36 8.82
C SER A 133 12.30 10.02 8.74
N THR A 134 12.65 8.89 8.13
CA THR A 134 14.04 8.49 7.89
C THR A 134 14.78 9.37 6.90
N ALA A 135 14.14 9.69 5.77
CA ALA A 135 14.73 10.48 4.70
C ALA A 135 14.65 11.99 4.95
N MET A 136 13.98 12.42 6.02
CA MET A 136 13.77 13.82 6.40
C MET A 136 13.27 14.66 5.22
N CYS A 137 12.30 14.12 4.47
CA CYS A 137 11.91 14.65 3.15
C CYS A 137 10.60 15.44 3.16
N GLY A 138 9.97 15.64 4.32
CA GLY A 138 8.82 16.50 4.51
C GLY A 138 7.70 16.19 3.51
N ARG A 139 7.32 17.20 2.71
CA ARG A 139 6.31 17.06 1.64
C ARG A 139 6.63 15.93 0.65
N ASP A 140 7.90 15.70 0.34
CA ASP A 140 8.29 14.69 -0.66
C ASP A 140 7.95 13.26 -0.21
N THR A 141 7.62 13.06 1.07
CA THR A 141 7.01 11.83 1.59
C THR A 141 5.77 11.41 0.79
N PHE A 142 4.95 12.38 0.37
CA PHE A 142 3.77 12.09 -0.44
C PHE A 142 4.16 11.45 -1.78
N TRP A 143 5.27 11.87 -2.38
CA TRP A 143 5.77 11.26 -3.61
C TRP A 143 6.35 9.87 -3.38
N PHE A 144 6.98 9.62 -2.24
CA PHE A 144 7.38 8.27 -1.83
C PHE A 144 6.17 7.33 -1.67
N TRP A 145 5.06 7.84 -1.13
CA TRP A 145 3.79 7.11 -1.13
C TRP A 145 3.29 6.86 -2.57
N VAL A 146 3.31 7.86 -3.45
CA VAL A 146 2.86 7.73 -4.85
C VAL A 146 3.64 6.66 -5.61
N ILE A 147 4.97 6.62 -5.49
CA ILE A 147 5.81 5.62 -6.17
C ILE A 147 5.62 4.21 -5.62
N SER A 148 5.07 4.05 -4.41
CA SER A 148 4.65 2.76 -3.85
C SER A 148 3.25 2.38 -4.33
N ALA A 149 2.31 3.33 -4.28
CA ALA A 149 0.90 3.13 -4.60
C ALA A 149 0.68 2.80 -6.09
N ILE A 150 1.40 3.45 -7.01
CA ILE A 150 1.24 3.23 -8.46
C ILE A 150 1.59 1.78 -8.86
N PRO A 151 2.78 1.23 -8.55
CA PRO A 151 3.09 -0.17 -8.83
C PRO A 151 2.13 -1.13 -8.15
N PHE A 152 1.77 -0.89 -6.89
CA PHE A 152 0.87 -1.77 -6.13
C PHE A 152 -0.53 -1.84 -6.74
N TYR A 153 -1.11 -0.69 -7.11
CA TYR A 153 -2.39 -0.64 -7.80
C TYR A 153 -2.30 -1.30 -9.19
N GLY A 154 -1.20 -1.08 -9.90
CA GLY A 154 -0.93 -1.71 -11.19
C GLY A 154 -0.83 -3.23 -11.12
N ALA A 155 -0.18 -3.78 -10.09
CA ALA A 155 -0.07 -5.21 -9.85
C ALA A 155 -1.42 -5.82 -9.44
N THR A 156 -2.20 -5.12 -8.62
CA THR A 156 -3.57 -5.53 -8.26
C THR A 156 -4.48 -5.54 -9.50
N TRP A 157 -4.35 -4.52 -10.34
CA TRP A 157 -5.07 -4.42 -11.61
C TRP A 157 -4.64 -5.53 -12.58
N GLU A 158 -3.35 -5.79 -12.72
CA GLU A 158 -2.85 -6.92 -13.49
C GLU A 158 -3.44 -8.23 -13.00
N HIS A 159 -3.36 -8.49 -11.69
CA HIS A 159 -3.90 -9.69 -11.06
C HIS A 159 -5.39 -9.88 -11.37
N TYR A 160 -6.18 -8.81 -11.33
CA TYR A 160 -7.61 -8.85 -11.68
C TYR A 160 -7.85 -9.33 -13.12
N PHE A 161 -6.97 -9.05 -14.08
CA PHE A 161 -7.12 -9.47 -15.48
C PHE A 161 -6.48 -10.83 -15.77
N THR A 162 -5.28 -11.07 -15.26
CA THR A 162 -4.50 -12.30 -15.49
C THR A 162 -5.02 -13.48 -14.67
N ASN A 163 -5.71 -13.22 -13.54
CA ASN A 163 -6.05 -14.20 -12.51
C ASN A 163 -4.82 -14.88 -11.89
N THR A 164 -3.66 -14.24 -11.97
CA THR A 164 -2.44 -14.71 -11.30
C THR A 164 -1.63 -13.51 -10.86
N LEU A 165 -1.25 -13.47 -9.58
CA LEU A 165 -0.33 -12.47 -9.07
C LEU A 165 1.09 -12.83 -9.54
N ILE A 166 1.67 -11.98 -10.38
CA ILE A 166 3.00 -12.20 -10.95
C ILE A 166 3.98 -11.29 -10.21
N LEU A 167 4.88 -11.87 -9.41
CA LEU A 167 5.96 -11.11 -8.79
C LEU A 167 7.22 -11.23 -9.65
N PRO A 168 7.80 -10.10 -10.09
CA PRO A 168 8.93 -10.10 -10.99
C PRO A 168 10.22 -10.61 -10.32
N VAL A 169 11.24 -10.89 -11.13
CA VAL A 169 12.54 -11.38 -10.66
C VAL A 169 13.29 -10.36 -9.77
N ILE A 170 13.14 -9.08 -10.11
CA ILE A 170 13.69 -7.90 -9.42
C ILE A 170 12.59 -6.83 -9.43
N ASN A 171 12.65 -5.87 -8.51
CA ASN A 171 11.65 -4.82 -8.31
C ASN A 171 10.27 -5.37 -7.87
N GLY A 172 10.26 -6.55 -7.23
CA GLY A 172 9.09 -7.05 -6.53
C GLY A 172 8.95 -6.40 -5.14
N PRO A 173 7.85 -6.69 -4.43
CA PRO A 173 7.64 -6.21 -3.07
C PRO A 173 8.76 -6.68 -2.12
N THR A 174 9.30 -7.89 -2.33
CA THR A 174 10.39 -8.43 -1.53
C THR A 174 11.64 -7.56 -1.55
N GLU A 175 12.13 -7.20 -2.76
CA GLU A 175 13.30 -6.33 -2.92
C GLU A 175 13.00 -4.90 -2.46
N GLY A 176 11.80 -4.38 -2.73
CA GLY A 176 11.40 -3.04 -2.34
C GLY A 176 11.43 -2.85 -0.82
N LEU A 177 10.75 -3.73 -0.07
CA LEU A 177 10.75 -3.71 1.39
C LEU A 177 12.16 -3.90 1.95
N ALA A 178 12.97 -4.77 1.33
CA ALA A 178 14.36 -4.99 1.73
C ALA A 178 15.24 -3.75 1.58
N LEU A 179 15.13 -3.06 0.45
CA LEU A 179 15.82 -1.80 0.24
C LEU A 179 15.44 -0.76 1.29
N ILE A 180 14.16 -0.69 1.65
CA ILE A 180 13.66 0.29 2.63
C ILE A 180 14.20 -0.02 4.04
N TYR A 181 14.11 -1.25 4.55
CA TYR A 181 14.64 -1.52 5.91
C TYR A 181 16.17 -1.44 5.96
N VAL A 182 16.89 -1.78 4.88
CA VAL A 182 18.34 -1.54 4.81
C VAL A 182 18.64 -0.05 4.85
N SER A 183 17.84 0.77 4.17
CA SER A 183 17.97 2.24 4.20
C SER A 183 17.71 2.79 5.60
N HIS A 184 16.72 2.27 6.33
CA HIS A 184 16.47 2.61 7.73
C HIS A 184 17.68 2.29 8.61
N PHE A 185 18.23 1.08 8.53
CA PHE A 185 19.41 0.69 9.30
C PHE A 185 20.66 1.50 8.93
N PHE A 186 20.86 1.76 7.64
CA PHE A 186 21.94 2.63 7.17
C PHE A 186 21.80 4.04 7.76
N THR A 187 20.60 4.60 7.75
CA THR A 187 20.32 5.94 8.32
C THR A 187 20.54 5.98 9.82
N ALA A 188 20.24 4.88 10.55
CA ALA A 188 20.60 4.75 11.96
C ALA A 188 22.13 4.85 12.22
N LEU A 189 22.96 4.57 11.20
CA LEU A 189 24.43 4.64 11.24
C LEU A 189 25.00 5.96 10.68
N VAL A 190 24.34 6.65 9.75
CA VAL A 190 24.87 7.90 9.18
C VAL A 190 24.15 9.17 9.65
N GLY A 191 22.92 9.05 10.15
CA GLY A 191 22.04 10.18 10.48
C GLY A 191 21.10 10.55 9.32
N ALA A 192 19.93 11.10 9.65
CA ALA A 192 18.92 11.49 8.66
C ALA A 192 19.40 12.63 7.75
N GLU A 193 20.30 13.48 8.25
CA GLU A 193 20.88 14.61 7.52
C GLU A 193 21.61 14.17 6.25
N TRP A 194 22.09 12.92 6.18
CA TRP A 194 22.67 12.34 4.97
C TRP A 194 21.72 12.41 3.76
N TRP A 195 20.40 12.31 3.99
CA TRP A 195 19.39 12.41 2.93
C TRP A 195 19.10 13.83 2.46
N ALA A 196 19.39 14.82 3.30
CA ALA A 196 19.19 16.25 3.00
C ALA A 196 20.40 16.91 2.34
N GLN A 197 21.57 16.25 2.38
CA GLN A 197 22.76 16.66 1.64
C GLN A 197 22.53 16.61 0.13
N GLN A 198 23.40 17.29 -0.61
CA GLN A 198 23.48 17.16 -2.06
C GLN A 198 24.05 15.78 -2.42
N LEU A 199 23.58 15.16 -3.50
CA LEU A 199 23.97 13.80 -3.87
C LEU A 199 25.48 13.64 -4.05
N GLY A 200 26.16 14.67 -4.57
CA GLY A 200 27.62 14.66 -4.72
C GLY A 200 28.38 14.62 -3.39
N GLU A 201 27.77 15.10 -2.31
CA GLU A 201 28.33 15.05 -0.95
C GLU A 201 28.05 13.69 -0.29
N SER A 202 26.80 13.22 -0.39
CA SER A 202 26.37 11.93 0.16
C SER A 202 27.06 10.74 -0.52
N ILE A 203 27.25 10.82 -1.84
CA ILE A 203 27.84 9.78 -2.69
C ILE A 203 28.89 10.44 -3.60
N PRO A 204 30.16 10.53 -3.17
CA PRO A 204 31.22 11.22 -3.92
C PRO A 204 31.44 10.71 -5.35
N LEU A 205 31.03 9.48 -5.66
CA LEU A 205 31.05 8.93 -7.01
C LEU A 205 30.24 9.75 -8.02
N PHE A 206 29.21 10.48 -7.59
CA PHE A 206 28.37 11.33 -8.47
C PHE A 206 28.77 12.81 -8.46
N SER A 207 29.80 13.20 -7.71
CA SER A 207 30.24 14.60 -7.56
C SER A 207 30.64 15.28 -8.87
N TRP A 208 31.12 14.51 -9.85
CA TRP A 208 31.59 15.00 -11.15
C TRP A 208 30.47 15.22 -12.18
N VAL A 209 29.21 14.87 -11.88
CA VAL A 209 28.07 15.04 -12.79
C VAL A 209 27.33 16.35 -12.47
N PRO A 210 27.48 17.43 -13.28
CA PRO A 210 27.14 18.80 -12.88
C PRO A 210 25.67 19.06 -12.54
N PHE A 211 24.75 18.25 -13.06
CA PHE A 211 23.31 18.41 -12.83
C PHE A 211 22.76 17.46 -11.77
N VAL A 212 23.50 16.39 -11.48
CA VAL A 212 23.08 15.32 -10.57
C VAL A 212 23.68 15.54 -9.18
N ASN A 213 24.88 16.10 -9.12
CA ASN A 213 25.58 16.35 -7.85
C ASN A 213 24.81 17.31 -6.93
N ALA A 214 24.09 18.29 -7.47
CA ALA A 214 23.39 19.35 -6.73
C ALA A 214 21.96 18.96 -6.31
N ILE A 215 21.45 17.81 -6.74
CA ILE A 215 20.13 17.33 -6.34
C ILE A 215 20.21 16.81 -4.91
N GLN A 216 19.25 17.18 -4.07
CA GLN A 216 19.11 16.61 -2.73
C GLN A 216 19.01 15.08 -2.80
N THR A 217 19.76 14.37 -1.96
CA THR A 217 19.92 12.91 -2.03
C THR A 217 18.58 12.16 -1.98
N SER A 218 17.65 12.55 -1.11
CA SER A 218 16.30 11.99 -1.06
C SER A 218 15.54 12.11 -2.38
N ARG A 219 15.62 13.27 -3.05
CA ARG A 219 14.99 13.50 -4.37
C ARG A 219 15.67 12.74 -5.49
N ALA A 220 17.01 12.64 -5.44
CA ALA A 220 17.74 11.83 -6.41
C ALA A 220 17.31 10.36 -6.32
N VAL A 221 17.18 9.81 -5.11
CA VAL A 221 16.67 8.45 -4.88
C VAL A 221 15.24 8.30 -5.39
N LEU A 222 14.35 9.27 -5.10
CA LEU A 222 12.98 9.30 -5.64
C LEU A 222 12.98 9.22 -7.18
N TYR A 223 13.77 10.05 -7.86
CA TYR A 223 13.84 10.06 -9.33
C TYR A 223 14.43 8.76 -9.90
N MET A 224 15.44 8.19 -9.25
CA MET A 224 15.99 6.89 -9.64
C MET A 224 14.96 5.76 -9.48
N MET A 225 14.19 5.75 -8.39
CA MET A 225 13.12 4.77 -8.19
C MET A 225 12.02 4.93 -9.26
N ILE A 226 11.66 6.16 -9.64
CA ILE A 226 10.71 6.39 -10.74
C ILE A 226 11.25 5.80 -12.05
N ALA A 227 12.49 6.14 -12.40
CA ALA A 227 13.10 5.76 -13.68
C ALA A 227 13.34 4.24 -13.80
N PHE A 228 13.85 3.60 -12.74
CA PHE A 228 14.35 2.23 -12.80
C PHE A 228 13.44 1.19 -12.12
N ALA A 229 12.47 1.61 -11.29
CA ALA A 229 11.52 0.70 -10.65
C ALA A 229 10.09 0.93 -11.14
N VAL A 230 9.54 2.14 -10.98
CA VAL A 230 8.12 2.41 -11.26
C VAL A 230 7.81 2.30 -12.75
N ILE A 231 8.53 3.02 -13.62
CA ILE A 231 8.27 3.03 -15.06
C ILE A 231 8.34 1.60 -15.66
N PRO A 232 9.40 0.81 -15.40
CA PRO A 232 9.45 -0.58 -15.88
C PRO A 232 8.31 -1.43 -15.35
N THR A 233 7.98 -1.33 -14.06
CA THR A 233 6.89 -2.13 -13.45
C THR A 233 5.55 -1.82 -14.08
N VAL A 234 5.21 -0.54 -14.25
CA VAL A 234 3.97 -0.12 -14.90
C VAL A 234 3.94 -0.59 -16.37
N ALA A 235 5.05 -0.50 -17.10
CA ALA A 235 5.14 -1.00 -18.46
C ALA A 235 4.87 -2.51 -18.56
N PHE A 236 5.42 -3.31 -17.64
CA PHE A 236 5.14 -4.76 -17.57
C PHE A 236 3.67 -5.05 -17.25
N ASN A 237 3.11 -4.40 -16.23
CA ASN A 237 1.70 -4.55 -15.85
C ASN A 237 0.77 -4.25 -17.04
N VAL A 238 1.00 -3.13 -17.75
CA VAL A 238 0.23 -2.76 -18.94
C VAL A 238 0.41 -3.77 -20.07
N SER A 239 1.64 -4.23 -20.32
CA SER A 239 1.92 -5.23 -21.36
C SER A 239 1.18 -6.55 -21.10
N ASN A 240 1.19 -7.03 -19.86
CA ASN A 240 0.56 -8.29 -19.48
C ASN A 240 -0.97 -8.19 -19.54
N VAL A 241 -1.55 -7.11 -19.03
CA VAL A 241 -3.00 -6.88 -19.18
C VAL A 241 -3.39 -6.76 -20.65
N TYR A 242 -2.62 -6.01 -21.46
CA TYR A 242 -2.88 -5.88 -22.89
C TYR A 242 -2.91 -7.25 -23.59
N LYS A 243 -1.92 -8.11 -23.35
CA LYS A 243 -1.87 -9.47 -23.93
C LYS A 243 -3.11 -10.28 -23.57
N VAL A 244 -3.53 -10.27 -22.29
CA VAL A 244 -4.71 -11.00 -21.84
C VAL A 244 -5.99 -10.43 -22.46
N VAL A 245 -6.14 -9.11 -22.47
CA VAL A 245 -7.31 -8.44 -23.07
C VAL A 245 -7.42 -8.77 -24.55
N GLN A 246 -6.32 -8.71 -25.31
CA GLN A 246 -6.33 -9.07 -26.74
C GLN A 246 -6.67 -10.55 -26.94
N SER A 247 -6.06 -11.46 -26.17
CA SER A 247 -6.31 -12.91 -26.29
C SER A 247 -7.78 -13.29 -26.02
N ARG A 248 -8.44 -12.54 -25.14
CA ARG A 248 -9.85 -12.74 -24.77
C ARG A 248 -10.83 -11.90 -25.60
N LYS A 249 -10.35 -11.18 -26.62
CA LYS A 249 -11.13 -10.22 -27.42
C LYS A 249 -11.90 -9.20 -26.56
N GLY A 250 -11.29 -8.80 -25.44
CA GLY A 250 -11.84 -7.81 -24.50
C GLY A 250 -11.54 -6.37 -24.91
N SER A 251 -12.05 -5.41 -24.13
CA SER A 251 -11.82 -3.99 -24.35
C SER A 251 -10.74 -3.43 -23.41
N MET A 252 -9.68 -2.88 -24.00
CA MET A 252 -8.63 -2.19 -23.23
C MET A 252 -9.16 -0.90 -22.58
N VAL A 253 -10.16 -0.26 -23.18
CA VAL A 253 -10.82 0.92 -22.60
C VAL A 253 -11.49 0.56 -21.28
N LEU A 254 -12.21 -0.57 -21.23
CA LEU A 254 -12.81 -1.06 -19.99
C LEU A 254 -11.76 -1.45 -18.95
N ALA A 255 -10.62 -1.98 -19.38
CA ALA A 255 -9.51 -2.28 -18.49
C ALA A 255 -8.91 -1.01 -17.88
N LEU A 256 -8.61 0.00 -18.70
CA LEU A 256 -8.08 1.29 -18.25
C LEU A 256 -9.09 2.07 -17.40
N ALA A 257 -10.40 1.92 -17.64
CA ALA A 257 -11.43 2.56 -16.83
C ALA A 257 -11.38 2.14 -15.34
N MET A 258 -10.79 0.99 -15.00
CA MET A 258 -10.57 0.59 -13.60
C MET A 258 -9.45 1.38 -12.90
N LEU A 259 -8.59 2.06 -13.67
CA LEU A 259 -7.56 2.95 -13.13
C LEU A 259 -8.10 4.34 -12.79
N TYR A 260 -9.24 4.71 -13.38
CA TYR A 260 -9.84 6.04 -13.24
C TYR A 260 -10.05 6.49 -11.78
N PRO A 261 -10.61 5.68 -10.85
CA PRO A 261 -10.82 6.12 -9.47
C PRO A 261 -9.52 6.52 -8.77
N PHE A 262 -8.42 5.79 -9.01
CA PHE A 262 -7.13 6.09 -8.41
C PHE A 262 -6.50 7.36 -9.01
N VAL A 263 -6.62 7.56 -10.33
CA VAL A 263 -6.18 8.81 -10.98
C VAL A 263 -6.95 10.02 -10.44
N VAL A 264 -8.26 9.90 -10.23
CA VAL A 264 -9.08 10.98 -9.66
C VAL A 264 -8.74 11.23 -8.19
N LEU A 265 -8.47 10.19 -7.40
CA LEU A 265 -8.00 10.35 -6.01
C LEU A 265 -6.71 11.17 -5.98
N LEU A 266 -5.69 10.75 -6.74
CA LEU A 266 -4.39 11.40 -6.76
C LEU A 266 -4.49 12.85 -7.28
N GLY A 267 -5.16 13.05 -8.41
CA GLY A 267 -5.38 14.37 -8.99
C GLY A 267 -6.16 15.28 -8.06
N GLY A 268 -7.22 14.76 -7.42
CA GLY A 268 -8.04 15.52 -6.48
C GLY A 268 -7.27 15.98 -5.25
N VAL A 269 -6.45 15.11 -4.64
CA VAL A 269 -5.60 15.49 -3.50
C VAL A 269 -4.52 16.51 -3.90
N LEU A 270 -3.89 16.35 -5.07
CA LEU A 270 -2.90 17.30 -5.56
C LEU A 270 -3.50 18.68 -5.90
N ILE A 271 -4.69 18.70 -6.52
CA ILE A 271 -5.42 19.95 -6.77
C ILE A 271 -5.83 20.59 -5.45
N TRP A 272 -6.24 19.79 -4.46
CA TRP A 272 -6.57 20.31 -3.13
C TRP A 272 -5.36 20.97 -2.47
N ASP A 273 -4.20 20.32 -2.44
CA ASP A 273 -2.96 20.90 -1.92
C ASP A 273 -2.55 22.17 -2.68
N TYR A 274 -2.67 22.18 -4.01
CA TYR A 274 -2.36 23.35 -4.83
C TYR A 274 -3.27 24.56 -4.53
N LEU A 275 -4.56 24.30 -4.29
CA LEU A 275 -5.53 25.34 -3.95
C LEU A 275 -5.42 25.78 -2.48
N SER A 276 -4.94 24.92 -1.60
CA SER A 276 -4.86 25.18 -0.16
C SER A 276 -4.03 26.43 0.17
N PRO A 277 -4.56 27.38 1.00
CA PRO A 277 -3.78 28.48 1.55
C PRO A 277 -2.70 28.05 2.55
N ILE A 278 -2.87 26.91 3.25
CA ILE A 278 -1.93 26.44 4.29
C ILE A 278 -0.96 25.37 3.82
N ASN A 279 -1.00 25.00 2.54
CA ASN A 279 -0.06 24.06 1.93
C ASN A 279 -0.09 22.66 2.61
N LEU A 280 -1.27 22.03 2.57
CA LEU A 280 -1.65 20.83 3.33
C LEU A 280 -0.58 19.73 3.45
N ILE A 281 0.03 19.30 2.35
CA ILE A 281 1.00 18.19 2.36
C ILE A 281 2.27 18.60 3.13
N ALA A 282 2.69 19.86 3.06
CA ALA A 282 3.84 20.33 3.83
C ALA A 282 3.51 20.49 5.31
N THR A 283 2.31 21.00 5.62
CA THR A 283 1.92 21.35 7.00
C THR A 283 1.46 20.12 7.80
N TYR A 284 0.74 19.19 7.15
CA TYR A 284 0.17 18.00 7.78
C TYR A 284 0.44 16.71 6.96
N PRO A 285 1.72 16.38 6.66
CA PRO A 285 2.07 15.27 5.77
C PRO A 285 1.50 13.93 6.24
N HIS A 286 1.57 13.62 7.55
CA HIS A 286 1.02 12.37 8.09
C HIS A 286 -0.47 12.23 7.87
N LEU A 287 -1.25 13.29 8.11
CA LEU A 287 -2.71 13.24 7.94
C LEU A 287 -3.10 13.11 6.46
N VAL A 288 -2.40 13.82 5.56
CA VAL A 288 -2.68 13.70 4.13
C VAL A 288 -2.33 12.31 3.62
N VAL A 289 -1.17 11.77 3.97
CA VAL A 289 -0.74 10.41 3.57
C VAL A 289 -1.66 9.35 4.19
N LEU A 290 -2.06 9.48 5.45
CA LEU A 290 -2.97 8.55 6.12
C LEU A 290 -4.37 8.55 5.47
N GLY A 291 -4.99 9.72 5.33
CA GLY A 291 -6.32 9.83 4.73
C GLY A 291 -6.34 9.34 3.28
N THR A 292 -5.36 9.74 2.48
CA THR A 292 -5.23 9.29 1.09
C THR A 292 -4.89 7.81 1.00
N GLY A 293 -4.05 7.31 1.90
CA GLY A 293 -3.68 5.89 2.03
C GLY A 293 -4.87 4.99 2.36
N LEU A 294 -5.78 5.44 3.24
CA LEU A 294 -7.01 4.72 3.55
C LEU A 294 -8.01 4.73 2.39
N ALA A 295 -8.15 5.87 1.71
CA ALA A 295 -8.94 5.95 0.47
C ALA A 295 -8.38 4.99 -0.60
N PHE A 296 -7.06 4.95 -0.76
CA PHE A 296 -6.35 4.01 -1.62
C PHE A 296 -6.57 2.56 -1.21
N GLY A 297 -6.44 2.23 0.07
CA GLY A 297 -6.71 0.89 0.60
C GLY A 297 -8.13 0.43 0.31
N PHE A 298 -9.12 1.32 0.39
CA PHE A 298 -10.49 1.01 -0.02
C PHE A 298 -10.57 0.72 -1.52
N LEU A 299 -9.92 1.51 -2.38
CA LEU A 299 -9.90 1.27 -3.83
C LEU A 299 -9.28 -0.11 -4.15
N VAL A 300 -8.11 -0.41 -3.61
CA VAL A 300 -7.46 -1.72 -3.80
C VAL A 300 -8.34 -2.84 -3.27
N GLY A 301 -8.84 -2.72 -2.03
CA GLY A 301 -9.71 -3.72 -1.42
C GLY A 301 -10.95 -4.02 -2.26
N ARG A 302 -11.58 -3.01 -2.86
CA ARG A 302 -12.70 -3.19 -3.79
C ARG A 302 -12.30 -3.90 -5.08
N MET A 303 -11.10 -3.66 -5.60
CA MET A 303 -10.58 -4.36 -6.77
C MET A 303 -10.27 -5.84 -6.47
N ILE A 304 -9.66 -6.12 -5.32
CA ILE A 304 -9.41 -7.49 -4.85
C ILE A 304 -10.73 -8.21 -4.65
N LEU A 305 -11.70 -7.60 -3.97
CA LEU A 305 -13.02 -8.20 -3.79
C LEU A 305 -13.71 -8.49 -5.13
N ALA A 306 -13.63 -7.56 -6.09
CA ALA A 306 -14.18 -7.77 -7.42
C ALA A 306 -13.49 -8.95 -8.15
N HIS A 307 -12.18 -9.14 -7.94
CA HIS A 307 -11.45 -10.32 -8.44
C HIS A 307 -11.98 -11.60 -7.81
N LEU A 308 -12.05 -11.66 -6.47
CA LEU A 308 -12.49 -12.84 -5.71
C LEU A 308 -13.93 -13.24 -6.04
N CYS A 309 -14.79 -12.25 -6.31
CA CYS A 309 -16.19 -12.45 -6.66
C CYS A 309 -16.44 -12.64 -8.16
N ASP A 310 -15.39 -12.70 -8.99
CA ASP A 310 -15.48 -12.84 -10.44
C ASP A 310 -16.46 -11.84 -11.08
N GLU A 311 -16.33 -10.57 -10.68
CA GLU A 311 -17.20 -9.52 -11.19
C GLU A 311 -16.82 -9.11 -12.64
N PRO A 312 -17.76 -8.56 -13.42
CA PRO A 312 -17.50 -8.14 -14.80
C PRO A 312 -16.41 -7.07 -14.91
N LYS A 313 -15.65 -7.07 -16.01
CA LYS A 313 -14.59 -6.08 -16.27
C LYS A 313 -15.19 -4.70 -16.59
N GLY A 314 -14.55 -3.63 -16.13
CA GLY A 314 -15.00 -2.25 -16.33
C GLY A 314 -15.00 -1.42 -15.06
N LEU A 315 -15.30 -0.12 -15.18
CA LEU A 315 -15.35 0.82 -14.06
C LEU A 315 -16.31 0.33 -12.98
N LYS A 316 -15.78 0.19 -11.77
CA LYS A 316 -16.57 -0.15 -10.58
C LYS A 316 -16.99 1.15 -9.91
N THR A 317 -18.18 1.64 -10.21
CA THR A 317 -18.70 2.92 -9.67
C THR A 317 -18.65 2.98 -8.15
N ASN A 318 -18.84 1.85 -7.46
CA ASN A 318 -18.72 1.76 -6.00
C ASN A 318 -17.29 2.02 -5.47
N MET A 319 -16.25 1.92 -6.30
CA MET A 319 -14.88 2.35 -5.93
C MET A 319 -14.81 3.87 -5.74
N CYS A 320 -15.60 4.63 -6.51
CA CYS A 320 -15.64 6.08 -6.43
C CYS A 320 -16.23 6.61 -5.10
N LEU A 321 -16.76 5.76 -4.22
CA LEU A 321 -17.20 6.16 -2.88
C LEU A 321 -16.07 6.82 -2.10
N SER A 322 -14.82 6.38 -2.27
CA SER A 322 -13.65 7.00 -1.65
C SER A 322 -13.40 8.45 -2.10
N LEU A 323 -14.01 8.89 -3.21
CA LEU A 323 -13.81 10.21 -3.82
C LEU A 323 -14.87 11.23 -3.36
N VAL A 324 -15.95 10.79 -2.70
CA VAL A 324 -17.13 11.63 -2.40
C VAL A 324 -16.80 12.84 -1.54
N TYR A 325 -15.76 12.76 -0.71
CA TYR A 325 -15.33 13.87 0.14
C TYR A 325 -14.55 14.95 -0.63
N LEU A 326 -13.86 14.59 -1.72
CA LEU A 326 -12.96 15.49 -2.45
C LEU A 326 -13.68 16.73 -3.04
N PRO A 327 -14.89 16.65 -3.62
CA PRO A 327 -15.60 17.83 -4.10
C PRO A 327 -15.83 18.88 -3.02
N PHE A 328 -16.16 18.47 -1.79
CA PHE A 328 -16.32 19.39 -0.66
C PHE A 328 -14.99 20.06 -0.29
N ALA A 329 -13.93 19.26 -0.17
CA ALA A 329 -12.60 19.74 0.16
C ALA A 329 -12.05 20.73 -0.90
N LEU A 330 -12.21 20.39 -2.17
CA LEU A 330 -11.83 21.23 -3.32
C LEU A 330 -12.64 22.53 -3.37
N ALA A 331 -13.95 22.47 -3.11
CA ALA A 331 -14.78 23.66 -3.05
C ALA A 331 -14.34 24.60 -1.92
N ASN A 332 -14.04 24.08 -0.73
CA ASN A 332 -13.55 24.89 0.39
C ASN A 332 -12.22 25.59 0.07
N ALA A 333 -11.24 24.85 -0.48
CA ALA A 333 -9.94 25.39 -0.88
C ALA A 333 -10.06 26.41 -2.03
N LEU A 334 -10.95 26.15 -3.00
CA LEU A 334 -11.23 27.09 -4.07
C LEU A 334 -11.86 28.38 -3.54
N THR A 335 -12.82 28.30 -2.61
CA THR A 335 -13.39 29.49 -1.98
C THR A 335 -12.32 30.29 -1.22
N ALA A 336 -11.41 29.60 -0.52
CA ALA A 336 -10.28 30.27 0.14
C ALA A 336 -9.42 31.06 -0.86
N ARG A 337 -9.07 30.45 -2.00
CA ARG A 337 -8.32 31.13 -3.08
C ARG A 337 -9.04 32.36 -3.62
N LEU A 338 -10.35 32.27 -3.81
CA LEU A 338 -11.15 33.39 -4.31
C LEU A 338 -11.37 34.48 -3.26
N ASN A 339 -11.34 34.13 -1.97
CA ASN A 339 -11.59 35.02 -0.84
C ASN A 339 -10.29 35.44 -0.12
N ALA A 340 -9.27 35.81 -0.89
CA ALA A 340 -7.98 36.32 -0.38
C ALA A 340 -7.29 35.40 0.67
N GLY A 341 -7.46 34.09 0.57
CA GLY A 341 -6.87 33.09 1.46
C GLY A 341 -7.74 32.70 2.67
N VAL A 342 -8.94 33.27 2.83
CA VAL A 342 -9.84 32.97 3.95
C VAL A 342 -10.82 31.85 3.58
N PRO A 343 -10.65 30.61 4.09
CA PRO A 343 -11.55 29.51 3.79
C PRO A 343 -12.90 29.65 4.50
N LEU A 344 -13.93 28.96 4.00
CA LEU A 344 -15.25 28.88 4.67
C LEU A 344 -15.18 28.04 5.95
N VAL A 345 -14.41 26.96 5.90
CA VAL A 345 -14.10 26.08 7.03
C VAL A 345 -12.58 25.97 7.12
N ASP A 346 -12.04 26.08 8.34
CA ASP A 346 -10.60 25.89 8.57
C ASP A 346 -10.11 24.56 7.95
N GLU A 347 -9.02 24.63 7.19
CA GLU A 347 -8.56 23.49 6.40
C GLU A 347 -8.10 22.30 7.24
N LEU A 348 -7.67 22.52 8.49
CA LEU A 348 -7.38 21.43 9.40
C LEU A 348 -8.66 20.63 9.71
N TRP A 349 -9.79 21.29 9.95
CA TRP A 349 -11.06 20.59 10.19
C TRP A 349 -11.56 19.85 8.95
N VAL A 350 -11.33 20.39 7.75
CA VAL A 350 -11.62 19.69 6.49
C VAL A 350 -10.72 18.46 6.33
N LEU A 351 -9.43 18.57 6.64
CA LEU A 351 -8.49 17.45 6.60
C LEU A 351 -8.82 16.36 7.63
N LEU A 352 -9.16 16.75 8.86
CA LEU A 352 -9.62 15.81 9.90
C LEU A 352 -10.93 15.13 9.49
N GLY A 353 -11.86 15.88 8.89
CA GLY A 353 -13.10 15.33 8.33
C GLY A 353 -12.82 14.32 7.22
N TYR A 354 -11.85 14.59 6.33
CA TYR A 354 -11.40 13.65 5.31
C TYR A 354 -10.80 12.37 5.92
N CYS A 355 -9.98 12.49 6.95
CA CYS A 355 -9.41 11.34 7.66
C CYS A 355 -10.51 10.52 8.34
N ILE A 356 -11.44 11.16 9.06
CA ILE A 356 -12.58 10.48 9.70
C ILE A 356 -13.42 9.74 8.66
N PHE A 357 -13.72 10.40 7.53
CA PHE A 357 -14.46 9.79 6.43
C PHE A 357 -13.76 8.54 5.88
N THR A 358 -12.46 8.64 5.56
CA THR A 358 -11.70 7.54 4.95
C THR A 358 -11.47 6.38 5.92
N VAL A 359 -11.21 6.66 7.21
CA VAL A 359 -11.18 5.64 8.28
C VAL A 359 -12.52 4.92 8.37
N SER A 360 -13.62 5.69 8.44
CA SER A 360 -14.96 5.12 8.60
C SER A 360 -15.35 4.26 7.40
N LEU A 361 -15.04 4.73 6.18
CA LEU A 361 -15.27 4.01 4.94
C LEU A 361 -14.48 2.71 4.88
N TYR A 362 -13.18 2.73 5.21
CA TYR A 362 -12.33 1.55 5.18
C TYR A 362 -12.75 0.54 6.25
N LEU A 363 -13.01 0.98 7.49
CA LEU A 363 -13.44 0.08 8.57
C LEU A 363 -14.79 -0.55 8.28
N HIS A 364 -15.76 0.23 7.77
CA HIS A 364 -17.05 -0.31 7.33
C HIS A 364 -16.86 -1.36 6.22
N PHE A 365 -16.03 -1.07 5.22
CA PHE A 365 -15.70 -2.01 4.15
C PHE A 365 -15.07 -3.30 4.68
N ALA A 366 -13.97 -3.19 5.44
CA ALA A 366 -13.22 -4.32 5.96
C ALA A 366 -14.12 -5.20 6.84
N THR A 367 -14.82 -4.62 7.81
CA THR A 367 -15.68 -5.39 8.73
C THR A 367 -16.84 -6.07 8.01
N SER A 368 -17.51 -5.37 7.10
CA SER A 368 -18.66 -5.92 6.36
C SER A 368 -18.23 -7.05 5.43
N VAL A 369 -17.14 -6.87 4.67
CA VAL A 369 -16.67 -7.89 3.73
C VAL A 369 -16.12 -9.11 4.46
N ILE A 370 -15.39 -8.92 5.57
CA ILE A 370 -14.98 -10.04 6.43
C ILE A 370 -16.21 -10.81 6.91
N HIS A 371 -17.26 -10.12 7.37
CA HIS A 371 -18.49 -10.76 7.82
C HIS A 371 -19.20 -11.52 6.69
N GLU A 372 -19.35 -10.91 5.52
CA GLU A 372 -20.00 -11.53 4.36
C GLU A 372 -19.23 -12.76 3.84
N ILE A 373 -17.89 -12.71 3.76
CA ILE A 373 -17.07 -13.85 3.33
C ILE A 373 -17.09 -14.97 4.38
N THR A 374 -16.97 -14.63 5.67
CA THR A 374 -17.03 -15.63 6.75
C THR A 374 -18.38 -16.34 6.80
N ALA A 375 -19.48 -15.60 6.62
CA ALA A 375 -20.83 -16.16 6.52
C ALA A 375 -21.00 -17.04 5.27
N ALA A 376 -20.52 -16.58 4.12
CA ALA A 376 -20.59 -17.34 2.85
C ALA A 376 -19.82 -18.67 2.93
N LEU A 377 -18.60 -18.66 3.47
CA LEU A 377 -17.72 -19.83 3.48
C LEU A 377 -17.85 -20.71 4.72
N GLY A 378 -18.56 -20.26 5.76
CA GLY A 378 -18.66 -20.97 7.05
C GLY A 378 -17.32 -21.04 7.80
N ILE A 379 -16.50 -19.99 7.70
CA ILE A 379 -15.18 -19.89 8.34
C ILE A 379 -15.14 -18.72 9.33
N TYR A 380 -14.08 -18.64 10.14
CA TYR A 380 -13.84 -17.52 11.04
C TYR A 380 -12.58 -16.75 10.61
N CYS A 381 -12.57 -15.44 10.80
CA CYS A 381 -11.40 -14.61 10.45
C CYS A 381 -10.19 -14.91 11.35
N PHE A 382 -10.40 -14.99 12.67
CA PHE A 382 -9.34 -15.18 13.67
C PHE A 382 -9.45 -16.51 14.42
N ARG A 383 -9.97 -17.56 13.77
CA ARG A 383 -9.98 -18.92 14.30
C ARG A 383 -9.89 -19.93 13.17
N ILE A 384 -9.06 -20.96 13.35
CA ILE A 384 -8.97 -22.06 12.38
C ILE A 384 -10.18 -22.97 12.53
N THR A 385 -10.99 -23.09 11.48
CA THR A 385 -12.08 -24.06 11.42
C THR A 385 -11.50 -25.47 11.28
N LYS A 386 -11.75 -26.34 12.25
CA LYS A 386 -11.38 -27.77 12.12
C LYS A 386 -12.27 -28.39 11.04
N LYS A 387 -11.67 -28.94 9.97
CA LYS A 387 -12.38 -29.85 9.09
C LYS A 387 -12.74 -31.09 9.90
N LEU A 388 -14.04 -31.41 10.01
CA LEU A 388 -14.47 -32.70 10.51
C LEU A 388 -13.86 -33.75 9.57
N GLU A 389 -12.93 -34.57 10.07
CA GLU A 389 -12.53 -35.77 9.36
C GLU A 389 -13.80 -36.58 9.13
N LYS A 390 -14.18 -36.73 7.86
CA LYS A 390 -15.11 -37.80 7.48
C LYS A 390 -14.40 -39.08 7.91
N LYS A 391 -14.86 -39.69 9.00
CA LYS A 391 -14.43 -41.03 9.38
C LYS A 391 -14.62 -41.93 8.15
N PRO A 392 -13.62 -42.78 7.83
CA PRO A 392 -13.63 -43.63 6.64
C PRO A 392 -14.85 -44.54 6.58
#